data_AF-A0AA96V4N8-F1
#
_entry.id   AF-A0AA96V4N8-F1
#
_cell.length_a   1.000
_cell.length_b   1.000
_cell.length_c   1.000
_cell.angle_alpha   90.00
_cell.angle_beta   90.00
_cell.angle_gamma   90.00
#
_symmetry.space_group_name_H-M   'P 1'
#
loop_
_entity.id
_entity.type
_entity.pdbx_description
1 polymer ?
#
loop_
_entity_poly.entity_id
_entity_poly.type
_entity_poly.pdbx_seq_one_letter_code
_entity_poly.pdbx_strand_id
1 'polypeptide(L)'
;MILFFGEKMDPPEKIQFGYSLEDISMDELMRRQGYAKAGRHSAVKTCTWLKNSMNGNGVCYKSSFYGVISHRCLQMTPTLLCNQECVFCWRPTEISVPAPDEWDSPEQIVSGCLQAQRKLITGFGGSPNALSKNYEEAKTPSNVAISLSGEPTFYPHLPELIREFEKNEMTTFVVTNGTRPDMLRRIFPTQLYMSLDATGEEMYEQICRPKSPMLWEKVMESLDVLKEKKKNGVRTAIRITVVRDYNYSVANAEQFSQLIRRADPDFVEVKSYMHVGFSRLRLARANMLEQEEIRNFANEIAWHAGYLYAGESESSRVVVLSKTGKTSPVK
;
A
#
# COMPACT_ATOMS: atom_id res chain seq x y z
N MET A 1 -26.93 -38.32 9.85
CA MET A 1 -25.49 -38.23 9.52
C MET A 1 -25.38 -37.77 8.07
N ILE A 2 -25.43 -36.46 7.84
CA ILE A 2 -25.38 -35.88 6.49
C ILE A 2 -23.92 -35.50 6.23
N LEU A 3 -23.28 -36.25 5.35
CA LEU A 3 -21.90 -36.02 4.90
C LEU A 3 -21.93 -34.86 3.90
N PHE A 4 -21.39 -33.70 4.29
CA PHE A 4 -21.03 -32.64 3.35
C PHE A 4 -19.79 -33.09 2.57
N PHE A 5 -19.98 -33.46 1.31
CA PHE A 5 -18.88 -33.58 0.35
C PHE A 5 -18.41 -32.18 0.03
N GLY A 6 -17.17 -31.85 0.42
CA GLY A 6 -16.51 -30.62 0.03
C GLY A 6 -16.40 -30.54 -1.49
N GLU A 7 -16.97 -29.50 -2.08
CA GLU A 7 -16.72 -29.14 -3.46
C GLU A 7 -15.22 -28.89 -3.62
N LYS A 8 -14.58 -29.72 -4.46
CA LYS A 8 -13.21 -29.47 -4.89
C LYS A 8 -13.20 -28.15 -5.62
N MET A 9 -12.58 -27.12 -5.03
CA MET A 9 -12.23 -25.90 -5.73
C MET A 9 -11.47 -26.27 -7.00
N ASP A 10 -11.94 -25.78 -8.16
CA ASP A 10 -11.19 -25.90 -9.41
C ASP A 10 -9.78 -25.34 -9.20
N PRO A 11 -8.74 -26.00 -9.75
CA PRO A 11 -7.38 -25.49 -9.65
C PRO A 11 -7.35 -24.08 -10.25
N PRO A 12 -6.63 -23.12 -9.63
CA PRO A 12 -6.55 -21.77 -10.15
C PRO A 12 -6.12 -21.82 -11.61
N GLU A 13 -6.81 -21.05 -12.49
CA GLU A 13 -6.37 -20.85 -13.87
C GLU A 13 -4.85 -20.68 -13.87
N LYS A 14 -4.14 -21.45 -14.69
CA LYS A 14 -2.68 -21.32 -14.82
C LYS A 14 -2.38 -19.96 -15.43
N ILE A 15 -2.30 -18.93 -14.59
CA ILE A 15 -1.94 -17.59 -14.98
C ILE A 15 -0.46 -17.65 -15.33
N GLN A 16 -0.18 -17.73 -16.62
CA GLN A 16 1.17 -17.63 -17.14
C GLN A 16 1.45 -16.17 -17.46
N PHE A 17 2.50 -15.62 -16.85
CA PHE A 17 3.14 -14.44 -17.42
C PHE A 17 3.74 -14.85 -18.77
N GLY A 18 3.74 -13.97 -19.77
CA GLY A 18 4.29 -14.27 -21.10
C GLY A 18 5.84 -14.39 -21.13
N TYR A 19 6.44 -14.82 -20.03
CA TYR A 19 7.87 -15.00 -19.81
C TYR A 19 8.12 -15.93 -18.61
N SER A 20 9.23 -16.68 -18.65
CA SER A 20 9.71 -17.48 -17.52
C SER A 20 10.21 -16.57 -16.39
N LEU A 21 9.94 -16.94 -15.14
CA LEU A 21 10.48 -16.26 -13.96
C LEU A 21 11.90 -16.74 -13.62
N GLU A 22 12.32 -17.89 -14.12
CA GLU A 22 13.62 -18.49 -13.82
C GLU A 22 14.77 -17.77 -14.56
N ASP A 23 14.50 -17.21 -15.74
CA ASP A 23 15.52 -16.63 -16.63
C ASP A 23 15.47 -15.10 -16.73
N ILE A 24 14.56 -14.43 -16.00
CA ILE A 24 14.38 -12.98 -16.10
C ILE A 24 15.25 -12.23 -15.09
N SER A 25 16.04 -11.27 -15.56
CA SER A 25 16.74 -10.36 -14.65
C SER A 25 15.76 -9.45 -13.90
N MET A 26 16.11 -9.02 -12.69
CA MET A 26 15.28 -8.08 -11.91
C MET A 26 14.97 -6.80 -12.70
N ASP A 27 15.95 -6.31 -13.46
CA ASP A 27 15.81 -5.10 -14.28
C ASP A 27 14.77 -5.27 -15.39
N GLU A 28 14.81 -6.39 -16.11
CA GLU A 28 13.86 -6.70 -17.17
C GLU A 28 12.46 -6.93 -16.59
N LEU A 29 12.37 -7.61 -15.45
CA LEU A 29 11.11 -7.81 -14.72
C LEU A 29 10.48 -6.49 -14.31
N MET A 30 11.25 -5.60 -13.67
CA MET A 30 10.81 -4.27 -13.28
C MET A 30 10.29 -3.48 -14.49
N ARG A 31 11.05 -3.48 -15.60
CA ARG A 31 10.67 -2.79 -16.84
C ARG A 31 9.37 -3.32 -17.41
N ARG A 32 9.20 -4.66 -17.50
CA ARG A 32 7.95 -5.31 -17.96
C ARG A 32 6.76 -4.99 -17.07
N GLN A 33 7.00 -4.85 -15.77
CA GLN A 33 5.98 -4.45 -14.80
C GLN A 33 5.72 -2.93 -14.76
N GLY A 34 6.38 -2.15 -15.63
CA GLY A 34 6.18 -0.71 -15.78
C GLY A 34 6.85 0.13 -14.69
N TYR A 35 7.84 -0.42 -14.00
CA TYR A 35 8.68 0.33 -13.07
C TYR A 35 9.80 1.05 -13.83
N ALA A 36 10.11 2.27 -13.40
CA ALA A 36 11.34 2.97 -13.74
C ALA A 36 12.26 2.98 -12.52
N LYS A 37 13.54 2.69 -12.72
CA LYS A 37 14.56 2.84 -11.67
C LYS A 37 14.76 4.30 -11.31
N ALA A 38 15.01 4.56 -10.04
CA ALA A 38 15.50 5.82 -9.51
C ALA A 38 16.76 5.51 -8.69
N GLY A 39 17.93 5.72 -9.28
CA GLY A 39 19.18 5.25 -8.68
C GLY A 39 19.35 3.72 -8.77
N ARG A 40 20.04 3.14 -7.79
CA ARG A 40 20.47 1.73 -7.78
C ARG A 40 19.39 0.78 -7.28
N HIS A 41 18.65 1.19 -6.25
CA HIS A 41 17.72 0.31 -5.52
C HIS A 41 16.31 0.86 -5.37
N SER A 42 16.06 2.11 -5.79
CA SER A 42 14.73 2.73 -5.71
C SER A 42 13.98 2.63 -7.03
N ALA A 43 12.66 2.73 -6.97
CA ALA A 43 11.82 2.63 -8.16
C ALA A 43 10.60 3.54 -8.09
N VAL A 44 10.13 3.97 -9.26
CA VAL A 44 8.92 4.75 -9.49
C VAL A 44 8.01 4.01 -10.46
N LYS A 45 6.69 4.11 -10.27
CA LYS A 45 5.71 3.61 -11.23
C LYS A 45 4.49 4.49 -11.23
N THR A 46 3.90 4.72 -12.41
CA THR A 46 2.64 5.44 -12.50
C THR A 46 1.49 4.56 -12.02
N CYS A 47 0.72 5.06 -11.05
CA CYS A 47 -0.45 4.35 -10.56
C CYS A 47 -1.61 4.44 -11.57
N THR A 48 -2.53 3.48 -11.53
CA THR A 48 -3.73 3.47 -12.40
C THR A 48 -4.53 4.77 -12.28
N TRP A 49 -4.64 5.32 -11.07
CA TRP A 49 -5.39 6.54 -10.80
C TRP A 49 -4.75 7.80 -11.35
N LEU A 50 -3.42 7.84 -11.48
CA LEU A 50 -2.73 8.89 -12.21
C LEU A 50 -3.17 8.85 -13.67
N LYS A 51 -3.12 7.68 -14.32
CA LYS A 51 -3.53 7.53 -15.72
C LYS A 51 -5.00 7.91 -15.94
N ASN A 52 -5.88 7.49 -15.03
CA ASN A 52 -7.30 7.84 -15.09
C ASN A 52 -7.49 9.36 -14.96
N SER A 53 -6.85 9.98 -13.97
CA SER A 53 -6.96 11.42 -13.75
C SER A 53 -6.39 12.21 -14.93
N MET A 54 -5.28 11.77 -15.52
CA MET A 54 -4.68 12.38 -16.71
C MET A 54 -5.64 12.36 -17.91
N ASN A 55 -6.45 11.30 -18.06
CA ASN A 55 -7.38 11.13 -19.18
C ASN A 55 -8.82 11.59 -18.85
N GLY A 56 -9.07 12.21 -17.69
CA GLY A 56 -10.42 12.62 -17.29
C GLY A 56 -11.34 11.47 -16.83
N ASN A 57 -10.82 10.26 -16.64
CA ASN A 57 -11.58 9.07 -16.26
C ASN A 57 -11.73 8.88 -14.74
N GLY A 58 -11.75 9.98 -13.98
CA GLY A 58 -11.88 9.96 -12.52
C GLY A 58 -10.56 9.96 -11.73
N VAL A 59 -10.67 9.89 -10.40
CA VAL A 59 -9.56 10.08 -9.45
C VAL A 59 -9.55 9.00 -8.37
N CYS A 60 -8.40 8.83 -7.69
CA CYS A 60 -8.24 7.94 -6.55
C CYS A 60 -9.13 8.35 -5.38
N TYR A 61 -9.56 7.38 -4.57
CA TYR A 61 -10.31 7.61 -3.32
C TYR A 61 -9.60 8.59 -2.35
N LYS A 62 -8.26 8.63 -2.37
CA LYS A 62 -7.47 9.59 -1.57
C LYS A 62 -7.69 11.05 -1.96
N SER A 63 -8.12 11.31 -3.20
CA SER A 63 -8.52 12.65 -3.61
C SER A 63 -9.75 13.12 -2.83
N SER A 64 -10.75 12.26 -2.69
CA SER A 64 -11.99 12.58 -1.97
C SER A 64 -11.79 12.66 -0.46
N PHE A 65 -10.97 11.79 0.13
CA PHE A 65 -10.84 11.73 1.59
C PHE A 65 -9.74 12.61 2.17
N TYR A 66 -8.65 12.80 1.41
CA TYR A 66 -7.45 13.46 1.92
C TYR A 66 -6.99 14.61 1.04
N GLY A 67 -7.75 15.01 0.01
CA GLY A 67 -7.39 16.13 -0.85
C GLY A 67 -6.19 15.89 -1.76
N VAL A 68 -5.72 14.64 -1.88
CA VAL A 68 -4.57 14.29 -2.74
C VAL A 68 -4.94 14.48 -4.21
N ILE A 69 -4.15 15.22 -4.97
CA ILE A 69 -4.37 15.35 -6.41
C ILE A 69 -3.77 14.14 -7.13
N SER A 70 -4.63 13.27 -7.68
CA SER A 70 -4.23 11.95 -8.19
C SER A 70 -3.14 11.99 -9.27
N HIS A 71 -3.22 12.91 -10.23
CA HIS A 71 -2.21 13.04 -11.29
C HIS A 71 -0.93 13.75 -10.83
N ARG A 72 -0.92 14.38 -9.64
CA ARG A 72 0.25 14.99 -9.01
C ARG A 72 0.84 14.12 -7.89
N CYS A 73 0.49 12.84 -7.84
CA CYS A 73 1.04 11.87 -6.90
C CYS A 73 2.19 11.09 -7.54
N LEU A 74 3.37 11.16 -6.93
CA LEU A 74 4.53 10.36 -7.29
C LEU A 74 4.53 9.09 -6.44
N GLN A 75 4.31 7.92 -7.05
CA GLN A 75 4.38 6.64 -6.33
C GLN A 75 5.78 6.03 -6.48
N MET A 76 6.47 5.83 -5.36
CA MET A 76 7.83 5.31 -5.33
C MET A 76 8.08 4.35 -4.17
N THR A 77 9.26 3.73 -4.19
CA THR A 77 9.84 3.06 -3.03
C THR A 77 11.35 3.27 -3.02
N PRO A 78 11.98 3.48 -1.84
CA PRO A 78 13.43 3.52 -1.73
C PRO A 78 14.06 2.12 -1.73
N THR A 79 13.28 1.04 -1.67
CA THR A 79 13.83 -0.32 -1.72
C THR A 79 12.78 -1.33 -2.14
N LEU A 80 13.18 -2.34 -2.91
CA LEU A 80 12.32 -3.48 -3.27
C LEU A 80 12.40 -4.62 -2.24
N LEU A 81 13.34 -4.56 -1.29
CA LEU A 81 13.50 -5.57 -0.25
C LEU A 81 12.28 -5.60 0.67
N CYS A 82 11.86 -6.80 1.07
CA CYS A 82 10.81 -6.99 2.07
C CYS A 82 11.06 -8.29 2.86
N ASN A 83 10.58 -8.32 4.09
CA ASN A 83 10.58 -9.47 4.99
C ASN A 83 9.24 -10.19 5.08
N GLN A 84 8.28 -9.85 4.22
CA GLN A 84 7.00 -10.53 4.09
C GLN A 84 6.75 -10.92 2.64
N GLU A 85 6.08 -12.05 2.45
CA GLU A 85 5.74 -12.62 1.15
C GLU A 85 4.22 -12.77 1.04
N CYS A 86 3.47 -11.73 1.39
CA CYS A 86 2.01 -11.81 1.55
C CYS A 86 1.32 -12.43 0.32
N VAL A 87 0.32 -13.27 0.56
CA VAL A 87 -0.43 -13.97 -0.51
C VAL A 87 -1.06 -12.98 -1.50
N PHE A 88 -1.53 -11.84 -0.98
CA PHE A 88 -2.16 -10.76 -1.75
C PHE A 88 -1.18 -9.76 -2.37
N CYS A 89 0.13 -9.87 -2.13
CA CYS A 89 1.08 -8.89 -2.63
C CYS A 89 1.06 -8.88 -4.17
N TRP A 90 1.01 -7.73 -4.84
CA TRP A 90 1.09 -7.72 -6.32
C TRP A 90 2.51 -8.01 -6.83
N ARG A 91 3.51 -7.95 -5.95
CA ARG A 91 4.92 -8.12 -6.31
C ARG A 91 5.23 -9.60 -6.54
N PRO A 92 6.22 -9.90 -7.38
CA PRO A 92 6.79 -11.25 -7.45
C PRO A 92 7.48 -11.54 -6.13
N THR A 93 6.86 -12.37 -5.29
CA THR A 93 7.48 -12.82 -4.02
C THR A 93 8.39 -14.02 -4.27
N GLU A 94 8.16 -14.72 -5.37
CA GLU A 94 8.91 -15.87 -5.88
C GLU A 94 10.32 -15.49 -6.33
N ILE A 95 10.59 -14.20 -6.54
CA ILE A 95 11.89 -13.71 -7.02
C ILE A 95 12.59 -12.98 -5.88
N SER A 96 13.79 -13.45 -5.55
CA SER A 96 14.63 -12.81 -4.55
C SER A 96 15.10 -11.45 -5.04
N VAL A 97 15.00 -10.45 -4.15
CA VAL A 97 15.52 -9.11 -4.40
C VAL A 97 16.90 -9.03 -3.73
N PRO A 98 17.97 -8.76 -4.48
CA PRO A 98 19.29 -8.60 -3.89
C PRO A 98 19.33 -7.34 -3.02
N ALA A 99 20.06 -7.40 -1.92
CA ALA A 99 20.39 -6.21 -1.16
C ALA A 99 21.35 -5.33 -1.97
N PRO A 100 21.21 -3.99 -1.90
CA PRO A 100 22.17 -3.13 -2.58
C PRO A 100 23.51 -3.15 -1.86
N ASP A 101 24.61 -3.08 -2.63
CA ASP A 101 25.96 -2.93 -2.08
C ASP A 101 26.13 -1.56 -1.38
N GLU A 102 25.45 -0.53 -1.88
CA GLU A 102 25.46 0.83 -1.37
C GLU A 102 24.06 1.43 -1.43
N TRP A 103 23.68 2.13 -0.36
CA TRP A 103 22.45 2.91 -0.31
C TRP A 103 22.69 4.30 -0.93
N ASP A 104 21.92 4.64 -1.96
CA ASP A 104 21.87 5.98 -2.54
C ASP A 104 21.45 7.01 -1.48
N SER A 105 21.97 8.23 -1.60
CA SER A 105 21.59 9.33 -0.74
C SER A 105 20.12 9.75 -0.98
N PRO A 106 19.45 10.34 0.03
CA PRO A 106 18.13 10.94 -0.11
C PRO A 106 17.98 11.85 -1.34
N GLU A 107 18.95 12.72 -1.58
CA GLU A 107 18.96 13.69 -2.68
C GLU A 107 19.03 13.00 -4.05
N GLN A 108 19.86 11.95 -4.16
CA GLN A 108 19.94 11.13 -5.37
C GLN A 108 18.61 10.43 -5.65
N ILE A 109 17.96 9.88 -4.63
CA ILE A 109 16.66 9.21 -4.75
C ILE A 109 15.58 10.21 -5.17
N VAL A 110 15.47 11.37 -4.52
CA VAL A 110 14.45 12.39 -4.86
C VAL A 110 14.64 12.88 -6.29
N SER A 111 15.85 13.26 -6.67
CA SER A 111 16.17 13.71 -8.04
C SER A 111 15.86 12.62 -9.07
N GLY A 112 16.30 11.38 -8.81
CA GLY A 112 16.01 10.23 -9.67
C GLY A 112 14.51 9.95 -9.78
N CYS A 113 13.76 10.09 -8.69
CA CYS A 113 12.31 9.89 -8.68
C CYS A 113 11.58 10.92 -9.53
N LEU A 114 11.93 12.21 -9.40
CA LEU A 114 11.33 13.28 -10.19
C LEU A 114 11.64 13.14 -11.69
N GLN A 115 12.89 12.75 -12.02
CA GLN A 115 13.27 12.47 -13.41
C GLN A 115 12.52 11.26 -13.97
N ALA A 116 12.45 10.16 -13.22
CA ALA A 116 11.73 8.96 -13.61
C ALA A 116 10.23 9.22 -13.80
N GLN A 117 9.60 9.97 -12.88
CA GLN A 117 8.20 10.38 -12.98
C GLN A 117 7.94 11.19 -14.25
N ARG A 118 8.76 12.21 -14.54
CA ARG A 118 8.64 13.02 -15.78
C ARG A 118 8.78 12.15 -17.02
N LYS A 119 9.74 11.22 -17.03
CA LYS A 119 9.93 10.26 -18.12
C LYS A 119 8.72 9.35 -18.32
N LEU A 120 8.11 8.85 -17.24
CA LEU A 120 6.98 7.93 -17.29
C LEU A 120 5.69 8.60 -17.81
N ILE A 121 5.53 9.91 -17.63
CA ILE A 121 4.34 10.64 -18.07
C ILE A 121 4.48 11.26 -19.47
N THR A 122 5.65 11.22 -20.12
CA THR A 122 5.86 11.86 -21.44
C THR A 122 4.86 11.38 -22.50
N GLY A 123 4.45 10.11 -22.45
CA GLY A 123 3.46 9.53 -23.37
C GLY A 123 2.08 10.20 -23.32
N PHE A 124 1.76 10.94 -22.25
CA PHE A 124 0.51 11.72 -22.17
C PHE A 124 0.59 13.05 -22.91
N GLY A 125 1.78 13.64 -23.09
CA GLY A 125 1.92 14.97 -23.68
C GLY A 125 1.49 15.07 -25.14
N GLY A 126 1.56 13.96 -25.88
CA GLY A 126 1.05 13.86 -27.26
C GLY A 126 -0.25 13.06 -27.39
N SER A 127 -0.86 12.65 -26.27
CA SER A 127 -2.06 11.82 -26.30
C SER A 127 -3.31 12.69 -26.56
N PRO A 128 -4.19 12.34 -27.52
CA PRO A 128 -5.43 13.07 -27.75
C PRO A 128 -6.43 12.96 -26.59
N ASN A 129 -6.26 11.98 -25.71
CA ASN A 129 -7.15 11.75 -24.57
C ASN A 129 -6.69 12.46 -23.29
N ALA A 130 -5.43 12.89 -23.24
CA ALA A 130 -4.88 13.49 -22.03
C ALA A 130 -5.38 14.93 -21.88
N LEU A 131 -5.84 15.26 -20.67
CA LEU A 131 -6.20 16.62 -20.32
C LEU A 131 -4.91 17.45 -20.18
N SER A 132 -4.73 18.42 -21.07
CA SER A 132 -3.52 19.26 -21.12
C SER A 132 -3.16 19.89 -19.76
N LYS A 133 -4.16 20.43 -19.05
CA LYS A 133 -3.97 20.98 -17.69
C LYS A 133 -3.37 19.95 -16.71
N ASN A 134 -3.94 18.75 -16.66
CA ASN A 134 -3.47 17.70 -15.75
C ASN A 134 -2.06 17.22 -16.13
N TYR A 135 -1.76 17.15 -17.43
CA TYR A 135 -0.41 16.81 -17.90
C TYR A 135 0.64 17.84 -17.47
N GLU A 136 0.35 19.13 -17.60
CA GLU A 136 1.26 20.19 -17.16
C GLU A 136 1.45 20.16 -15.64
N GLU A 137 0.38 19.98 -14.87
CA GLU A 137 0.44 19.86 -13.41
C GLU A 137 1.21 18.60 -12.95
N ALA A 138 1.09 17.48 -13.67
CA ALA A 138 1.76 16.23 -13.33
C ALA A 138 3.30 16.28 -13.45
N LYS A 139 3.85 17.24 -14.19
CA LYS A 139 5.31 17.46 -14.30
C LYS A 139 5.93 17.95 -12.99
N THR A 140 5.10 18.50 -12.10
CA THR A 140 5.47 18.99 -10.77
C THR A 140 4.57 18.32 -9.72
N PRO A 141 4.89 17.09 -9.30
CA PRO A 141 4.10 16.35 -8.31
C PRO A 141 4.07 17.11 -6.98
N SER A 142 2.95 17.05 -6.26
CA SER A 142 2.76 17.73 -4.96
C SER A 142 2.62 16.75 -3.79
N ASN A 143 2.57 15.44 -4.08
CA ASN A 143 2.47 14.38 -3.08
C ASN A 143 3.41 13.25 -3.48
N VAL A 144 4.07 12.62 -2.51
CA VAL A 144 4.83 11.38 -2.71
C VAL A 144 4.23 10.24 -1.88
N ALA A 145 3.94 9.13 -2.56
CA ALA A 145 3.53 7.87 -1.95
C ALA A 145 4.72 6.90 -1.91
N ILE A 146 5.38 6.83 -0.76
CA ILE A 146 6.46 5.89 -0.44
C ILE A 146 5.81 4.55 -0.07
N SER A 147 5.28 3.87 -1.10
CA SER A 147 4.39 2.70 -0.94
C SER A 147 4.29 1.83 -2.18
N LEU A 148 5.29 1.84 -3.07
CA LEU A 148 5.21 1.14 -4.35
C LEU A 148 5.38 -0.38 -4.22
N SER A 149 6.48 -0.81 -3.60
CA SER A 149 6.84 -2.22 -3.40
C SER A 149 7.94 -2.26 -2.33
N GLY A 150 8.25 -3.44 -1.83
CA GLY A 150 9.20 -3.60 -0.72
C GLY A 150 8.66 -3.08 0.60
N GLU A 151 9.53 -3.01 1.60
CA GLU A 151 9.30 -2.43 2.91
C GLU A 151 10.17 -1.17 3.06
N PRO A 152 9.60 0.04 2.91
CA PRO A 152 10.38 1.28 2.88
C PRO A 152 11.26 1.51 4.12
N THR A 153 10.88 0.97 5.28
CA THR A 153 11.64 1.12 6.53
C THR A 153 12.99 0.40 6.52
N PHE A 154 13.26 -0.43 5.52
CA PHE A 154 14.57 -1.05 5.32
C PHE A 154 15.61 -0.06 4.80
N TYR A 155 15.17 1.07 4.23
CA TYR A 155 16.08 2.14 3.81
C TYR A 155 16.59 2.91 5.05
N PRO A 156 17.90 2.91 5.33
CA PRO A 156 18.46 3.43 6.59
C PRO A 156 18.33 4.95 6.75
N HIS A 157 18.22 5.69 5.65
CA HIS A 157 18.10 7.15 5.62
C HIS A 157 16.66 7.61 5.31
N LEU A 158 15.66 6.80 5.65
CA LEU A 158 14.25 7.14 5.43
C LEU A 158 13.82 8.48 6.09
N PRO A 159 14.28 8.83 7.31
CA PRO A 159 13.96 10.14 7.89
C PRO A 159 14.48 11.30 7.03
N GLU A 160 15.70 11.19 6.50
CA GLU A 160 16.30 12.18 5.61
C GLU A 160 15.57 12.25 4.27
N LEU A 161 15.16 11.10 3.70
CA LEU A 161 14.38 11.05 2.46
C LEU A 161 13.03 11.75 2.57
N ILE A 162 12.32 11.57 3.68
CA ILE A 162 11.06 12.27 3.95
C ILE A 162 11.30 13.78 3.97
N ARG A 163 12.32 14.24 4.72
CA ARG A 163 12.69 15.67 4.76
C ARG A 163 13.06 16.22 3.40
N GLU A 164 13.74 15.44 2.56
CA GLU A 164 14.14 15.87 1.22
C GLU A 164 12.94 16.06 0.28
N PHE A 165 11.92 15.21 0.37
CA PHE A 165 10.66 15.44 -0.34
C PHE A 165 9.90 16.65 0.19
N GLU A 166 9.92 16.88 1.51
CA GLU A 166 9.27 18.04 2.13
C GLU A 166 9.93 19.37 1.74
N LYS A 167 11.27 19.41 1.56
CA LYS A 167 11.97 20.58 0.99
C LYS A 167 11.51 20.92 -0.44
N ASN A 168 10.98 19.93 -1.17
CA ASN A 168 10.38 20.10 -2.49
C ASN A 168 8.86 20.38 -2.41
N GLU A 169 8.37 20.81 -1.23
CA GLU A 169 6.96 21.15 -0.97
C GLU A 169 5.98 20.00 -1.22
N MET A 170 6.46 18.76 -1.14
CA MET A 170 5.64 17.57 -1.35
C MET A 170 5.11 17.03 -0.01
N THR A 171 3.82 16.70 0.04
CA THR A 171 3.29 15.91 1.17
C THR A 171 3.79 14.47 1.08
N THR A 172 4.12 13.89 2.23
CA THR A 172 4.78 12.58 2.32
C THR A 172 3.84 11.53 2.91
N PHE A 173 3.62 10.45 2.17
CA PHE A 173 2.83 9.30 2.59
C PHE A 173 3.72 8.07 2.67
N VAL A 174 3.91 7.52 3.87
CA VAL A 174 4.69 6.29 4.06
C VAL A 174 3.76 5.14 4.39
N VAL A 175 3.92 4.02 3.69
CA VAL A 175 3.22 2.77 4.02
C VAL A 175 4.25 1.74 4.44
N THR A 176 4.09 1.18 5.63
CA THR A 176 4.93 0.13 6.20
C THR A 176 4.10 -1.09 6.59
N ASN A 177 4.72 -2.26 6.62
CA ASN A 177 4.17 -3.48 7.19
C ASN A 177 4.35 -3.58 8.72
N GLY A 178 5.01 -2.58 9.34
CA GLY A 178 5.14 -2.47 10.80
C GLY A 178 6.18 -3.38 11.43
N THR A 179 7.07 -3.99 10.66
CA THR A 179 8.09 -4.91 11.20
C THR A 179 9.37 -4.23 11.70
N ARG A 180 9.48 -2.89 11.57
CA ARG A 180 10.64 -2.08 12.00
C ARG A 180 10.25 -0.91 12.93
N PRO A 181 9.80 -1.19 14.16
CA PRO A 181 9.38 -0.15 15.09
C PRO A 181 10.47 0.88 15.40
N ASP A 182 11.76 0.50 15.35
CA ASP A 182 12.91 1.39 15.47
C ASP A 182 12.91 2.50 14.41
N MET A 183 12.66 2.15 13.14
CA MET A 183 12.59 3.11 12.06
C MET A 183 11.29 3.91 12.11
N LEU A 184 10.17 3.27 12.46
CA LEU A 184 8.89 3.99 12.63
C LEU A 184 9.05 5.12 13.65
N ARG A 185 9.72 4.91 14.79
CA ARG A 185 9.97 5.97 15.77
C ARG A 185 10.74 7.16 15.22
N ARG A 186 11.59 6.98 14.20
CA ARG A 186 12.45 8.04 13.64
C ARG A 186 11.78 8.90 12.55
N ILE A 187 10.71 8.43 11.92
CA ILE A 187 10.11 9.09 10.75
C ILE A 187 8.92 10.00 11.11
N PHE A 188 8.75 11.11 10.38
CA PHE A 188 7.65 12.06 10.60
C PHE A 188 7.03 12.48 9.25
N PRO A 189 6.40 11.54 8.51
CA PRO A 189 5.75 11.89 7.25
C PRO A 189 4.47 12.72 7.50
N THR A 190 3.94 13.32 6.45
CA THR A 190 2.63 14.00 6.48
C THR A 190 1.52 13.02 6.90
N GLN A 191 1.55 11.78 6.40
CA GLN A 191 0.68 10.70 6.88
C GLN A 191 1.42 9.35 6.90
N LEU A 192 1.39 8.68 8.05
CA LEU A 192 1.95 7.35 8.25
C LEU A 192 0.85 6.27 8.19
N TYR A 193 1.03 5.29 7.32
CA TYR A 193 0.17 4.12 7.18
C TYR A 193 0.89 2.88 7.67
N MET A 194 0.20 2.09 8.49
CA MET A 194 0.60 0.73 8.80
C MET A 194 -0.38 -0.25 8.17
N SER A 195 0.13 -1.19 7.38
CA SER A 195 -0.68 -2.32 6.90
C SER A 195 -0.84 -3.32 8.04
N LEU A 196 -2.08 -3.68 8.37
CA LEU A 196 -2.41 -4.64 9.42
C LEU A 196 -3.38 -5.65 8.84
N ASP A 197 -2.84 -6.72 8.27
CA ASP A 197 -3.62 -7.67 7.47
C ASP A 197 -3.91 -8.98 8.21
N ALA A 198 -3.49 -9.09 9.47
CA ALA A 198 -3.71 -10.24 10.35
C ALA A 198 -4.07 -9.81 11.77
N THR A 199 -4.77 -10.68 12.50
CA THR A 199 -5.22 -10.44 13.88
C THR A 199 -4.42 -11.19 14.94
N GLY A 200 -3.56 -12.11 14.52
CA GLY A 200 -2.71 -12.95 15.39
C GLY A 200 -1.60 -13.61 14.58
N GLU A 201 -0.66 -14.26 15.29
CA GLU A 201 0.55 -14.86 14.70
C GLU A 201 0.23 -15.94 13.65
N GLU A 202 -0.70 -16.85 13.93
CA GLU A 202 -1.10 -17.90 13.00
C GLU A 202 -1.64 -17.32 11.68
N MET A 203 -2.55 -16.34 11.77
CA MET A 203 -3.07 -15.66 10.58
C MET A 203 -1.96 -14.88 9.86
N TYR A 204 -1.07 -14.23 10.61
CA TYR A 204 0.06 -13.49 10.06
C TYR A 204 1.00 -14.40 9.26
N GLU A 205 1.28 -15.60 9.75
CA GLU A 205 2.03 -16.62 9.00
C GLU A 205 1.34 -17.02 7.71
N GLN A 206 0.02 -17.26 7.76
CA GLN A 206 -0.75 -17.69 6.59
C GLN A 206 -0.88 -16.60 5.52
N ILE A 207 -1.22 -15.37 5.93
CA ILE A 207 -1.57 -14.30 4.99
C ILE A 207 -0.37 -13.42 4.60
N CYS A 208 0.51 -13.08 5.55
CA CYS A 208 1.67 -12.22 5.32
C CYS A 208 2.94 -13.01 4.99
N ARG A 209 2.99 -14.31 5.32
CA ARG A 209 4.13 -15.22 5.07
C ARG A 209 5.46 -14.54 5.42
N PRO A 210 5.67 -14.20 6.70
CA PRO A 210 6.86 -13.49 7.13
C PRO A 210 8.09 -14.38 7.01
N LYS A 211 9.25 -13.79 6.77
CA LYS A 211 10.54 -14.52 6.80
C LYS A 211 10.92 -15.04 8.18
N SER A 212 10.23 -14.58 9.23
CA SER A 212 10.34 -15.08 10.59
C SER A 212 9.03 -14.82 11.35
N PRO A 213 8.50 -15.80 12.11
CA PRO A 213 7.27 -15.62 12.88
C PRO A 213 7.39 -14.56 13.99
N MET A 214 8.59 -14.41 14.57
CA MET A 214 8.92 -13.39 15.58
C MET A 214 8.67 -11.94 15.10
N LEU A 215 8.52 -11.72 13.79
CA LEU A 215 8.16 -10.41 13.26
C LEU A 215 6.75 -9.96 13.70
N TRP A 216 5.88 -10.87 14.13
CA TRP A 216 4.58 -10.51 14.70
C TRP A 216 4.72 -9.64 15.96
N GLU A 217 5.68 -9.94 16.84
CA GLU A 217 5.95 -9.10 18.03
C GLU A 217 6.36 -7.68 17.63
N LYS A 218 7.10 -7.53 16.53
CA LYS A 218 7.47 -6.22 15.99
C LYS A 218 6.29 -5.45 15.41
N VAL A 219 5.34 -6.17 14.79
CA VAL A 219 4.05 -5.58 14.38
C VAL A 219 3.31 -5.06 15.61
N MET A 220 3.23 -5.85 16.68
CA MET A 220 2.56 -5.42 17.92
C MET A 220 3.25 -4.20 18.58
N GLU A 221 4.59 -4.17 18.61
CA GLU A 221 5.37 -3.01 19.06
C GLU A 221 5.08 -1.76 18.19
N SER A 222 4.98 -1.93 16.87
CA SER A 222 4.67 -0.85 15.95
C SER A 222 3.26 -0.29 16.09
N LEU A 223 2.29 -1.06 16.56
CA LEU A 223 0.96 -0.54 16.92
C LEU A 223 1.06 0.50 18.04
N ASP A 224 1.88 0.24 19.06
CA ASP A 224 2.11 1.21 20.14
C ASP A 224 2.86 2.44 19.64
N VAL A 225 3.87 2.24 18.78
CA VAL A 225 4.58 3.36 18.12
C VAL A 225 3.63 4.21 17.27
N LEU A 226 2.66 3.61 16.59
CA LEU A 226 1.66 4.36 15.81
C LEU A 226 0.84 5.30 16.70
N LYS A 227 0.44 4.83 17.89
CA LYS A 227 -0.24 5.66 18.90
C LYS A 227 0.63 6.82 19.38
N GLU A 228 1.92 6.57 19.62
CA GLU A 228 2.87 7.62 19.98
C GLU A 228 3.05 8.64 18.85
N LYS A 229 3.08 8.17 17.59
CA LYS A 229 3.18 9.05 16.43
C LYS A 229 2.00 10.00 16.31
N LYS A 230 0.79 9.51 16.50
CA LYS A 230 -0.40 10.35 16.58
C LYS A 230 -0.30 11.40 17.68
N LYS A 231 0.11 11.01 18.89
CA LYS A 231 0.33 11.96 20.01
C LYS A 231 1.35 13.04 19.67
N ASN A 232 2.35 12.70 18.85
CA ASN A 232 3.39 13.61 18.38
C ASN A 232 3.00 14.38 17.10
N GLY A 233 1.71 14.41 16.75
CA GLY A 233 1.18 15.24 15.65
C GLY A 233 1.35 14.65 14.25
N VAL A 234 1.82 13.40 14.12
CA VAL A 234 1.83 12.70 12.83
C VAL A 234 0.44 12.14 12.57
N ARG A 235 -0.13 12.43 11.40
CA ARG A 235 -1.40 11.83 10.98
C ARG A 235 -1.20 10.34 10.71
N THR A 236 -2.04 9.50 11.28
CA THR A 236 -1.87 8.03 11.26
C THR A 236 -3.05 7.31 10.64
N ALA A 237 -2.78 6.22 9.93
CA ALA A 237 -3.81 5.33 9.41
C ALA A 237 -3.39 3.87 9.58
N ILE A 238 -4.35 3.01 9.91
CA ILE A 238 -4.23 1.57 9.68
C ILE A 238 -4.94 1.24 8.37
N ARG A 239 -4.32 0.41 7.53
CA ARG A 239 -4.96 -0.15 6.35
C ARG A 239 -5.03 -1.66 6.48
N ILE A 240 -6.24 -2.20 6.34
CA ILE A 240 -6.52 -3.63 6.36
C ILE A 240 -6.87 -4.05 4.93
N THR A 241 -6.06 -4.94 4.36
CA THR A 241 -6.35 -5.61 3.09
C THR A 241 -7.12 -6.88 3.39
N VAL A 242 -8.41 -6.85 3.10
CA VAL A 242 -9.33 -7.96 3.38
C VAL A 242 -9.31 -8.94 2.22
N VAL A 243 -9.00 -10.19 2.52
CA VAL A 243 -8.97 -11.31 1.57
C VAL A 243 -9.99 -12.33 2.05
N ARG A 244 -10.95 -12.68 1.18
CA ARG A 244 -11.93 -13.73 1.49
C ARG A 244 -11.19 -15.03 1.77
N ASP A 245 -11.69 -15.79 2.74
CA ASP A 245 -11.15 -17.05 3.23
C ASP A 245 -9.87 -16.96 4.08
N TYR A 246 -9.36 -15.75 4.33
CA TYR A 246 -8.23 -15.53 5.24
C TYR A 246 -8.64 -14.71 6.46
N ASN A 247 -8.92 -13.42 6.26
CA ASN A 247 -9.12 -12.46 7.35
C ASN A 247 -10.52 -11.81 7.37
N TYR A 248 -11.45 -12.34 6.57
CA TYR A 248 -12.85 -11.90 6.52
C TYR A 248 -13.76 -12.82 7.35
N SER A 249 -14.08 -12.42 8.58
CA SER A 249 -15.10 -13.06 9.43
C SER A 249 -15.52 -12.12 10.56
N VAL A 250 -16.70 -12.32 11.15
CA VAL A 250 -17.14 -11.50 12.31
C VAL A 250 -16.14 -11.58 13.48
N ALA A 251 -15.58 -12.76 13.75
CA ALA A 251 -14.56 -12.93 14.78
C ALA A 251 -13.29 -12.10 14.48
N ASN A 252 -12.87 -12.06 13.21
CA ASN A 252 -11.73 -11.22 12.79
C ASN A 252 -12.06 -9.73 12.91
N ALA A 253 -13.29 -9.30 12.63
CA ALA A 253 -13.69 -7.90 12.83
C ALA A 253 -13.51 -7.47 14.29
N GLU A 254 -13.96 -8.30 15.23
CA GLU A 254 -13.77 -8.06 16.66
C GLU A 254 -12.28 -8.03 17.04
N GLN A 255 -11.47 -8.96 16.54
CA GLN A 255 -10.03 -8.98 16.85
C GLN A 255 -9.27 -7.80 16.24
N PHE A 256 -9.55 -7.43 14.98
CA PHE A 256 -9.00 -6.21 14.38
C PHE A 256 -9.36 -4.98 15.21
N SER A 257 -10.59 -4.91 15.75
CA SER A 257 -11.01 -3.80 16.61
C SER A 257 -10.12 -3.65 17.85
N GLN A 258 -9.64 -4.75 18.44
CA GLN A 258 -8.75 -4.73 19.60
C GLN A 258 -7.39 -4.13 19.24
N LEU A 259 -6.83 -4.53 18.08
CA LEU A 259 -5.56 -4.00 17.57
C LEU A 259 -5.68 -2.52 17.17
N ILE A 260 -6.80 -2.13 16.57
CA ILE A 260 -7.11 -0.73 16.25
C ILE A 260 -7.19 0.11 17.52
N ARG A 261 -7.88 -0.36 18.58
CA ARG A 261 -7.93 0.35 19.88
C ARG A 261 -6.55 0.49 20.52
N ARG A 262 -5.68 -0.51 20.36
CA ARG A 262 -4.28 -0.44 20.82
C ARG A 262 -3.52 0.67 20.10
N ALA A 263 -3.59 0.72 18.77
CA ALA A 263 -2.85 1.68 17.96
C ALA A 263 -3.46 3.10 17.90
N ASP A 264 -4.76 3.21 18.16
CA ASP A 264 -5.52 4.46 18.15
C ASP A 264 -5.32 5.36 16.90
N PRO A 265 -5.32 4.85 15.66
CA PRO A 265 -5.00 5.68 14.49
C PRO A 265 -6.05 6.77 14.24
N ASP A 266 -5.73 7.79 13.45
CA ASP A 266 -6.72 8.79 13.02
C ASP A 266 -7.76 8.18 12.06
N PHE A 267 -7.31 7.28 11.19
CA PHE A 267 -8.13 6.60 10.18
C PHE A 267 -7.92 5.09 10.17
N VAL A 268 -8.96 4.36 9.80
CA VAL A 268 -8.86 2.94 9.42
C VAL A 268 -9.41 2.79 8.01
N GLU A 269 -8.60 2.26 7.10
CA GLU A 269 -9.01 1.93 5.74
C GLU A 269 -9.21 0.42 5.62
N VAL A 270 -10.46 -0.01 5.48
CA VAL A 270 -10.83 -1.41 5.26
C VAL A 270 -11.04 -1.59 3.77
N LYS A 271 -10.17 -2.37 3.12
CA LYS A 271 -10.11 -2.46 1.66
C LYS A 271 -10.07 -3.89 1.18
N SER A 272 -10.89 -4.23 0.19
CA SER A 272 -10.79 -5.53 -0.48
C SER A 272 -9.43 -5.68 -1.17
N TYR A 273 -8.89 -6.88 -1.10
CA TYR A 273 -7.92 -7.37 -2.07
C TYR A 273 -8.40 -7.12 -3.51
N MET A 274 -7.45 -6.86 -4.40
CA MET A 274 -7.68 -6.71 -5.84
C MET A 274 -6.82 -7.73 -6.60
N HIS A 275 -7.44 -8.51 -7.48
CA HIS A 275 -6.80 -9.59 -8.23
C HIS A 275 -5.90 -9.08 -9.37
N VAL A 276 -4.70 -8.57 -9.00
CA VAL A 276 -3.75 -7.90 -9.89
C VAL A 276 -2.30 -8.33 -9.65
N GLY A 277 -1.46 -8.20 -10.68
CA GLY A 277 -0.03 -8.54 -10.60
C GLY A 277 0.20 -10.01 -10.25
N PHE A 278 1.24 -10.29 -9.48
CA PHE A 278 1.66 -11.65 -9.09
C PHE A 278 0.77 -12.28 -8.02
N SER A 279 -0.06 -11.52 -7.31
CA SER A 279 -1.04 -12.08 -6.38
C SER A 279 -1.98 -13.08 -7.05
N ARG A 280 -2.20 -12.93 -8.37
CA ARG A 280 -3.03 -13.80 -9.19
C ARG A 280 -2.48 -15.24 -9.30
N LEU A 281 -1.18 -15.44 -9.04
CA LEU A 281 -0.60 -16.79 -8.96
C LEU A 281 -0.98 -17.51 -7.66
N ARG A 282 -1.45 -16.76 -6.66
CA ARG A 282 -1.62 -17.21 -5.27
C ARG A 282 -3.05 -17.17 -4.78
N LEU A 283 -3.86 -16.27 -5.34
CA LEU A 283 -5.25 -16.03 -5.00
C LEU A 283 -6.10 -16.02 -6.26
N ALA A 284 -7.34 -16.49 -6.14
CA ALA A 284 -8.34 -16.41 -7.19
C ALA A 284 -9.07 -15.06 -7.16
N ARG A 285 -9.77 -14.73 -8.25
CA ARG A 285 -10.65 -13.55 -8.29
C ARG A 285 -11.76 -13.62 -7.23
N ALA A 286 -12.23 -14.83 -6.89
CA ALA A 286 -13.23 -15.05 -5.84
C ALA A 286 -12.74 -14.63 -4.44
N ASN A 287 -11.42 -14.51 -4.22
CA ASN A 287 -10.89 -14.01 -2.96
C ASN A 287 -11.10 -12.49 -2.77
N MET A 288 -11.56 -11.77 -3.80
CA MET A 288 -11.99 -10.37 -3.69
C MET A 288 -13.38 -10.29 -3.05
N LEU A 289 -13.57 -9.30 -2.19
CA LEU A 289 -14.88 -8.96 -1.63
C LEU A 289 -15.55 -7.89 -2.47
N GLU A 290 -16.87 -7.92 -2.54
CA GLU A 290 -17.68 -6.84 -3.11
C GLU A 290 -17.78 -5.66 -2.13
N GLN A 291 -18.18 -4.49 -2.63
CA GLN A 291 -18.22 -3.27 -1.82
C GLN A 291 -19.14 -3.41 -0.60
N GLU A 292 -20.28 -4.06 -0.75
CA GLU A 292 -21.23 -4.28 0.34
C GLU A 292 -20.64 -5.14 1.46
N GLU A 293 -19.90 -6.20 1.11
CA GLU A 293 -19.23 -7.05 2.09
C GLU A 293 -18.16 -6.27 2.87
N ILE A 294 -17.38 -5.44 2.17
CA ILE A 294 -16.41 -4.55 2.82
C ILE A 294 -17.10 -3.54 3.74
N ARG A 295 -18.25 -2.99 3.33
CA ARG A 295 -19.04 -2.07 4.16
C ARG A 295 -19.53 -2.73 5.43
N ASN A 296 -20.10 -3.93 5.32
CA ASN A 296 -20.58 -4.67 6.47
C ASN A 296 -19.42 -5.00 7.42
N PHE A 297 -18.30 -5.49 6.89
CA PHE A 297 -17.10 -5.77 7.69
C PHE A 297 -16.54 -4.54 8.40
N ALA A 298 -16.47 -3.41 7.68
CA ALA A 298 -15.97 -2.16 8.24
C ALA A 298 -16.89 -1.62 9.33
N ASN A 299 -18.21 -1.77 9.19
CA ASN A 299 -19.18 -1.39 10.22
C ASN A 299 -19.06 -2.24 11.48
N GLU A 300 -18.83 -3.56 11.35
CA GLU A 300 -18.56 -4.43 12.50
C GLU A 300 -17.26 -4.00 13.22
N ILE A 301 -16.18 -3.75 12.47
CA ILE A 301 -14.95 -3.21 13.04
C ILE A 301 -15.22 -1.88 13.75
N ALA A 302 -15.96 -0.97 13.11
CA ALA A 302 -16.26 0.37 13.64
C ALA A 302 -17.01 0.29 14.97
N TRP A 303 -18.06 -0.55 15.02
CA TRP A 303 -18.87 -0.80 16.20
C TRP A 303 -18.02 -1.23 17.39
N HIS A 304 -17.18 -2.25 17.21
CA HIS A 304 -16.33 -2.73 18.29
C HIS A 304 -15.19 -1.74 18.62
N ALA A 305 -14.58 -1.10 17.62
CA ALA A 305 -13.42 -0.24 17.82
C ALA A 305 -13.77 1.15 18.41
N GLY A 306 -15.04 1.56 18.39
CA GLY A 306 -15.45 2.92 18.73
C GLY A 306 -15.07 3.93 17.64
N TYR A 307 -15.14 3.51 16.38
CA TYR A 307 -14.95 4.35 15.21
C TYR A 307 -16.30 4.54 14.50
N LEU A 308 -16.36 5.52 13.60
CA LEU A 308 -17.54 5.82 12.81
C LEU A 308 -17.20 5.72 11.33
N TYR A 309 -18.18 5.31 10.53
CA TYR A 309 -18.11 5.36 9.08
C TYR A 309 -17.85 6.81 8.61
N ALA A 310 -16.82 7.02 7.80
CA ALA A 310 -16.43 8.34 7.30
C ALA A 310 -16.59 8.48 5.77
N GLY A 311 -16.71 7.38 5.04
CA GLY A 311 -16.92 7.37 3.61
C GLY A 311 -16.43 6.09 2.94
N GLU A 312 -16.72 5.94 1.65
CA GLU A 312 -16.32 4.77 0.88
C GLU A 312 -16.03 5.11 -0.58
N SER A 313 -15.34 4.21 -1.27
CA SER A 313 -15.13 4.28 -2.71
C SER A 313 -15.30 2.89 -3.30
N GLU A 314 -16.44 2.69 -3.98
CA GLU A 314 -16.81 1.43 -4.60
C GLU A 314 -15.82 0.98 -5.68
N SER A 315 -15.35 1.93 -6.50
CA SER A 315 -14.34 1.67 -7.54
C SER A 315 -13.00 1.19 -6.98
N SER A 316 -12.70 1.51 -5.72
CA SER A 316 -11.51 1.06 -5.00
C SER A 316 -11.81 -0.05 -3.98
N ARG A 317 -13.06 -0.47 -3.83
CA ARG A 317 -13.54 -1.44 -2.85
C ARG A 317 -13.04 -1.15 -1.43
N VAL A 318 -13.21 0.10 -0.97
CA VAL A 318 -12.66 0.59 0.30
C VAL A 318 -13.69 1.37 1.10
N VAL A 319 -13.66 1.19 2.41
CA VAL A 319 -14.37 1.99 3.41
C VAL A 319 -13.34 2.64 4.33
N VAL A 320 -13.59 3.89 4.68
CA VAL A 320 -12.78 4.66 5.63
C VAL A 320 -13.59 4.90 6.89
N LEU A 321 -12.95 4.62 8.02
CA LEU A 321 -13.46 4.87 9.35
C LEU A 321 -12.62 5.95 10.02
N SER A 322 -13.24 6.76 10.86
CA SER A 322 -12.54 7.71 11.74
C SER A 322 -13.31 7.91 13.03
N LYS A 323 -12.67 8.46 14.06
CA LYS A 323 -13.33 8.74 15.34
C LYS A 323 -14.48 9.74 15.25
N THR A 324 -14.46 10.60 14.23
CA THR A 324 -15.43 11.70 14.07
C THR A 324 -16.45 11.44 12.96
N GLY A 325 -16.34 10.31 12.25
CA GLY A 325 -17.13 10.01 11.06
C GLY A 325 -16.83 10.97 9.90
N LYS A 326 -15.69 11.66 9.95
CA LYS A 326 -15.25 12.61 8.93
C LYS A 326 -13.84 12.29 8.46
N THR A 327 -13.59 12.53 7.19
CA THR A 327 -12.24 12.57 6.62
C THR A 327 -11.70 14.00 6.67
N SER A 328 -10.41 14.20 6.37
CA SER A 328 -9.85 15.55 6.34
C SER A 328 -8.67 15.63 5.36
N PRO A 329 -8.53 16.72 4.59
CA PRO A 329 -7.41 16.92 3.69
C PRO A 329 -6.04 16.93 4.40
N VAL A 330 -5.00 16.52 3.67
CA VAL A 330 -3.59 16.65 4.10
C VAL A 330 -3.04 18.02 3.74
N LYS A 331 -3.41 19.03 4.55
CA LYS A 331 -3.08 20.46 4.39
C LYS A 331 -3.67 21.13 3.13
#